data_AF-A0A946ZAH3-F1
#
_entry.id   AF-A0A946ZAH3-F1
#
_cell.length_a   1.000
_cell.length_b   1.000
_cell.length_c   1.000
_cell.angle_alpha   90.00
_cell.angle_beta   90.00
_cell.angle_gamma   90.00
#
_symmetry.space_group_name_H-M   'P 1'
#
loop_
_entity.id
_entity.type
_entity.pdbx_description
1 polymer ?
#
loop_
_entity_poly.entity_id
_entity_poly.type
_entity_poly.pdbx_seq_one_letter_code
_entity_poly.pdbx_strand_id
1 'polypeptide(L)'
;MWPRIMGFLRLMRPANLPTAGADILAGAAIAGAVSTQIPFTLNTAISDLLLLFFSSVSLYAGGVVLNDYFDADLDALERPE
;
A
#
# COMPACT_ATOMS: atom_id res chain seq x y z
N MET A 1 13.70 -19.91 -7.48
CA MET A 1 13.41 -18.62 -6.80
C MET A 1 12.38 -17.77 -7.54
N TRP A 2 12.59 -17.51 -8.84
CA TRP A 2 11.68 -16.69 -9.66
C TRP A 2 10.18 -17.06 -9.60
N PRO A 3 9.77 -18.35 -9.64
CA PRO A 3 8.34 -18.71 -9.59
C PRO A 3 7.68 -18.33 -8.27
N ARG A 4 8.42 -18.42 -7.15
CA ARG A 4 7.92 -18.09 -5.81
C ARG A 4 7.73 -16.59 -5.65
N ILE A 5 8.71 -15.79 -6.12
CA ILE A 5 8.64 -14.33 -6.09
C ILE A 5 7.45 -13.84 -6.91
N MET A 6 7.24 -14.41 -8.10
CA MET A 6 6.08 -14.07 -8.94
C MET A 6 4.76 -14.42 -8.25
N GLY A 7 4.70 -15.55 -7.53
CA GLY A 7 3.52 -15.92 -6.73
C GLY A 7 3.21 -14.89 -5.65
N PHE A 8 4.20 -14.46 -4.86
CA PHE A 8 4.02 -13.40 -3.87
C PHE A 8 3.61 -12.06 -4.49
N LEU A 9 4.21 -11.69 -5.62
CA LEU A 9 3.84 -10.47 -6.33
C LEU A 9 2.40 -10.51 -6.83
N ARG A 10 1.89 -11.66 -7.28
CA ARG A 10 0.49 -11.79 -7.71
C ARG A 10 -0.49 -11.60 -6.55
N LEU A 11 -0.22 -12.22 -5.41
CA LEU A 11 -1.08 -12.11 -4.22
C LEU A 11 -1.19 -10.68 -3.70
N MET A 12 -0.15 -9.85 -3.84
CA MET A 12 -0.20 -8.45 -3.39
C MET A 12 -1.00 -7.51 -4.30
N ARG A 13 -1.53 -7.98 -5.44
CA ARG A 13 -2.28 -7.19 -6.43
C ARG A 13 -1.59 -5.84 -6.76
N PRO A 14 -0.41 -5.87 -7.40
CA PRO A 14 0.51 -4.73 -7.45
C PRO A 14 -0.01 -3.55 -8.26
N ALA A 15 -1.02 -3.77 -9.11
CA ALA A 15 -1.71 -2.71 -9.84
C ALA A 15 -2.39 -1.70 -8.91
N ASN A 16 -2.79 -2.10 -7.69
CA ASN A 16 -3.54 -1.25 -6.76
C ASN A 16 -2.65 -0.55 -5.73
N LEU A 17 -1.39 -0.99 -5.57
CA LEU A 17 -0.44 -0.43 -4.60
C LEU A 17 -0.08 1.04 -4.90
N PRO A 18 0.15 1.47 -6.16
CA PRO A 18 0.41 2.88 -6.46
C PRO A 18 -0.74 3.80 -6.04
N THR A 19 -1.98 3.33 -6.15
CA THR A 19 -3.17 4.09 -5.75
C THR A 19 -3.17 4.34 -4.25
N ALA A 20 -2.94 3.29 -3.44
CA ALA A 20 -2.84 3.42 -1.98
C ALA A 20 -1.72 4.41 -1.56
N GLY A 21 -0.60 4.42 -2.29
CA GLY A 21 0.46 5.39 -2.07
C GLY A 21 0.08 6.82 -2.46
N ALA A 22 -0.60 7.00 -3.59
CA ALA A 22 -1.06 8.30 -4.07
C ALA A 22 -2.08 8.94 -3.10
N ASP A 23 -2.95 8.14 -2.50
CA ASP A 23 -3.94 8.60 -1.51
C ASP A 23 -3.27 9.21 -0.28
N ILE A 24 -2.14 8.64 0.17
CA ILE A 24 -1.36 9.20 1.28
C ILE A 24 -0.74 10.55 0.91
N LEU A 25 -0.18 10.68 -0.29
CA LEU A 25 0.38 11.95 -0.75
C LEU A 25 -0.70 13.02 -0.91
N ALA A 26 -1.87 12.65 -1.44
CA ALA A 26 -3.03 13.54 -1.55
C ALA A 26 -3.53 13.98 -0.16
N GLY A 27 -3.67 13.04 0.78
CA GLY A 27 -4.05 13.34 2.16
C GLY A 27 -3.06 14.26 2.87
N ALA A 28 -1.76 14.03 2.68
CA ALA A 28 -0.70 14.89 3.22
C ALA A 28 -0.77 16.32 2.64
N ALA A 29 -1.05 16.45 1.34
CA ALA A 29 -1.23 17.76 0.71
C ALA A 29 -2.46 18.50 1.26
N ILE A 30 -3.60 17.81 1.40
CA ILE A 30 -4.86 18.38 1.94
C ILE A 30 -4.68 18.78 3.41
N ALA A 31 -3.98 17.98 4.21
CA ALA A 31 -3.68 18.26 5.61
C ALA A 31 -2.68 19.42 5.81
N GLY A 32 -2.13 19.98 4.72
CA GLY A 32 -1.15 21.06 4.78
C GLY A 32 0.25 20.60 5.17
N ALA A 33 0.53 19.29 5.20
CA ALA A 33 1.85 18.75 5.53
C ALA A 33 2.93 19.16 4.51
N VAL A 34 2.53 19.57 3.29
CA VAL A 34 3.42 20.05 2.23
C VAL A 34 3.44 21.59 2.15
N SER A 35 2.78 22.29 3.08
CA SER A 35 2.69 23.75 3.11
C SER A 35 4.00 24.40 3.57
N THR A 36 4.46 25.43 2.85
CA THR A 36 5.65 26.23 3.20
C THR A 36 5.45 27.15 4.42
N GLN A 37 4.21 27.27 4.92
CA GLN A 37 3.86 28.12 6.07
C GLN A 37 3.91 27.39 7.41
N ILE A 38 3.93 26.05 7.40
CA ILE A 38 4.12 25.24 8.60
C ILE A 38 5.64 25.03 8.75
N PRO A 39 6.24 25.19 9.94
CA PRO A 39 7.65 24.87 10.17
C PRO A 39 7.85 23.35 10.04
N PHE A 40 7.91 22.90 8.80
CA PHE A 40 8.25 21.56 8.42
C PHE A 40 9.73 21.41 8.72
N THR A 41 10.06 20.74 9.82
CA THR A 41 11.44 20.35 10.07
C THR A 41 11.78 19.35 8.97
N LEU A 42 12.42 19.83 7.90
CA LEU A 42 12.56 19.16 6.60
C LEU A 42 13.07 17.72 6.66
N ASN A 43 13.73 17.32 7.74
CA ASN A 43 14.26 15.97 7.90
C ASN A 43 13.24 15.00 8.53
N THR A 44 12.55 15.39 9.60
CA THR A 44 11.59 14.50 10.30
C THR A 44 10.29 14.33 9.54
N ALA A 45 9.80 15.39 8.90
CA ALA A 45 8.49 15.34 8.30
C ALA A 45 8.49 14.67 6.91
N ILE A 46 9.62 14.66 6.19
CA ILE A 46 9.81 13.80 5.01
C ILE A 46 9.93 12.34 5.45
N SER A 47 10.69 12.04 6.50
CA SER A 47 10.81 10.67 6.99
C SER A 47 9.46 10.11 7.45
N ASP A 48 8.65 10.90 8.16
CA ASP A 48 7.32 10.49 8.62
C ASP A 48 6.36 10.26 7.44
N LEU A 49 6.41 11.11 6.41
CA LEU A 49 5.60 10.93 5.21
C LEU A 49 6.00 9.67 4.43
N LEU A 50 7.31 9.38 4.31
CA LEU A 50 7.79 8.16 3.68
C LEU A 50 7.41 6.93 4.51
N LEU A 51 7.56 6.98 5.83
CA LEU A 51 7.12 5.91 6.72
C LEU A 51 5.62 5.65 6.61
N LEU A 52 4.81 6.71 6.57
CA LEU A 52 3.37 6.60 6.37
C LEU A 52 3.03 6.02 5.00
N PHE A 53 3.70 6.47 3.94
CA PHE A 53 3.52 5.95 2.59
C PHE A 53 3.81 4.44 2.53
N PHE A 54 4.99 4.01 3.00
CA PHE A 54 5.36 2.60 2.98
C PHE A 54 4.49 1.77 3.92
N SER A 55 4.14 2.29 5.10
CA SER A 55 3.24 1.62 6.04
C SER A 55 1.87 1.37 5.41
N SER A 56 1.28 2.36 4.74
CA SER A 56 -0.04 2.22 4.10
C SER A 56 -0.01 1.27 2.91
N VAL A 57 1.03 1.35 2.06
CA VAL A 57 1.21 0.41 0.95
C VAL A 57 1.38 -1.02 1.46
N SER A 58 2.21 -1.22 2.49
CA SER A 58 2.40 -2.53 3.13
C SER A 58 1.13 -3.05 3.82
N LEU A 59 0.38 -2.18 4.49
CA LEU A 59 -0.88 -2.53 5.13
C LEU A 59 -1.93 -2.95 4.10
N TYR A 60 -2.05 -2.22 2.99
CA TYR A 60 -2.93 -2.57 1.88
C TYR A 60 -2.53 -3.92 1.25
N ALA A 61 -1.24 -4.10 0.93
CA ALA A 61 -0.73 -5.36 0.40
C ALA A 61 -1.03 -6.54 1.34
N GLY A 62 -0.75 -6.37 2.65
CA GLY A 62 -0.99 -7.38 3.66
C GLY A 62 -2.48 -7.70 3.84
N GLY A 63 -3.34 -6.68 3.80
CA GLY A 63 -4.79 -6.85 3.86
C GLY A 63 -5.34 -7.65 2.68
N VAL A 64 -4.86 -7.38 1.46
CA VAL A 64 -5.24 -8.14 0.27
C VAL A 64 -4.77 -9.59 0.35
N VAL A 65 -3.52 -9.84 0.74
CA VAL A 65 -2.98 -11.21 0.90
C VAL A 65 -3.77 -11.98 1.97
N LEU A 66 -4.13 -11.32 3.07
CA LEU A 66 -4.93 -11.91 4.13
C LEU A 66 -6.36 -12.22 3.65
N ASN A 67 -6.95 -11.31 2.87
CA ASN A 67 -8.26 -11.52 2.26
C ASN A 67 -8.24 -12.75 1.34
N ASP A 68 -7.26 -12.83 0.43
CA ASP A 68 -7.09 -13.96 -0.49
C ASP A 68 -6.85 -15.30 0.25
N TYR A 69 -6.23 -15.27 1.43
CA TYR A 69 -6.07 -16.47 2.27
C TYR A 69 -7.41 -16.98 2.81
N PHE A 70 -8.27 -16.10 3.32
CA PHE A 70 -9.57 -16.49 3.85
C PHE A 70 -10.59 -16.81 2.76
N ASP A 71 -10.46 -16.16 1.59
CA ASP A 71 -11.33 -16.39 0.45
C ASP A 71 -10.88 -17.60 -0.40
N ALA A 72 -9.77 -18.27 -0.08
CA ALA A 72 -9.21 -19.34 -0.91
C ALA A 72 -10.21 -20.45 -1.28
N ASP A 73 -11.04 -20.92 -0.34
CA ASP A 73 -12.06 -21.95 -0.60
C ASP A 73 -13.22 -21.41 -1.45
N LEU A 74 -13.57 -20.13 -1.27
CA LEU A 74 -14.63 -19.46 -2.01
C LEU A 74 -14.19 -19.13 -3.44
N ASP A 75 -13.00 -18.56 -3.60
CA ASP A 75 -12.38 -18.26 -4.89
C ASP A 75 -12.19 -19.54 -5.72
N ALA A 76 -11.87 -20.69 -5.09
CA ALA A 76 -11.80 -21.97 -5.78
C ALA A 76 -13.15 -22.45 -6.36
N LEU A 77 -14.27 -22.01 -5.77
CA LEU A 77 -15.62 -22.33 -6.23
C LEU A 77 -16.14 -21.31 -7.26
N GLU A 78 -15.90 -20.01 -7.02
CA GLU A 78 -16.46 -18.90 -7.79
C GLU A 78 -15.60 -18.46 -8.98
N ARG A 79 -14.28 -18.67 -8.89
CA ARG A 79 -13.27 -18.26 -9.89
C ARG A 79 -12.28 -19.39 -10.17
N PRO A 80 -12.73 -20.49 -10.81
CA PRO A 80 -11.90 -21.67 -11.06
C PRO A 80 -10.84 -21.48 -12.15
N GLU A 81 -10.67 -20.27 -12.71
CA GLU A 81 -9.60 -19.91 -13.66
C GLU A 81 -8.17 -20.06 -13.09
#